data_AF-A0A1A8JBL6-F1
#
_entry.id   AF-A0A1A8JBL6-F1
#
_cell.length_a   1.000
_cell.length_b   1.000
_cell.length_c   1.000
_cell.angle_alpha   90.00
_cell.angle_beta   90.00
_cell.angle_gamma   90.00
#
_symmetry.space_group_name_H-M   'P 1'
#
loop_
_entity.id
_entity.type
_entity.pdbx_description
1 polymer ?
#
loop_
_entity_poly.entity_id
_entity_poly.type
_entity_poly.pdbx_seq_one_letter_code
_entity_poly.pdbx_strand_id
1 'polypeptide(L)'
;MEATNTEEIHLRHVEKDVLIPKMMREKAKERCADKVEAFNQCCKETGFFMVFKCRKENSSLKECLTQHYQDPTFFEECKQQYIKEKLEFERTGIPTKNRTQKLPTSM
;
A
#
# COMPACT_ATOMS: atom_id res chain seq x y z
N MET A 1 11.44 3.91 30.30
CA MET A 1 11.30 2.59 29.65
C MET A 1 9.92 2.59 29.02
N GLU A 2 9.82 2.92 27.73
CA GLU A 2 8.56 3.29 27.07
C GLU A 2 8.42 2.50 25.75
N ALA A 3 8.50 1.17 25.88
CA ALA A 3 8.58 0.25 24.74
C ALA A 3 7.56 -0.90 24.82
N THR A 4 6.47 -0.73 25.56
CA THR A 4 5.46 -1.80 25.77
C THR A 4 4.04 -1.25 25.71
N ASN A 5 3.61 -0.68 24.58
CA ASN A 5 2.16 -0.55 24.28
C ASN A 5 1.80 -0.31 22.80
N THR A 6 2.67 -0.64 21.84
CA THR A 6 2.30 -0.55 20.41
C THR A 6 1.51 -1.78 19.95
N GLU A 7 1.57 -2.89 20.69
CA GLU A 7 0.90 -4.15 20.35
C GLU A 7 -0.53 -4.27 20.89
N GLU A 8 -0.89 -3.51 21.92
CA GLU A 8 -2.22 -3.56 22.58
C GLU A 8 -3.27 -2.65 21.93
N ILE A 9 -2.91 -1.90 20.89
CA ILE A 9 -3.91 -1.14 20.13
C ILE A 9 -4.73 -2.14 19.33
N HIS A 10 -5.96 -2.38 19.80
CA HIS A 10 -6.90 -3.32 19.21
C HIS A 10 -7.31 -2.85 17.80
N LEU A 11 -6.49 -3.19 16.81
CA LEU A 11 -6.77 -2.91 15.40
C LEU A 11 -7.93 -3.79 14.94
N ARG A 12 -8.94 -3.17 14.31
CA ARG A 12 -10.07 -3.90 13.73
C ARG A 12 -9.60 -4.74 12.55
N HIS A 13 -10.36 -5.78 12.17
CA HIS A 13 -10.08 -6.62 11.00
C HIS A 13 -9.88 -5.77 9.73
N VAL A 14 -10.71 -4.74 9.52
CA VAL A 14 -10.55 -3.80 8.39
C VAL A 14 -9.21 -3.05 8.44
N GLU A 15 -8.70 -2.72 9.63
CA GLU A 15 -7.42 -2.02 9.76
C GLU A 15 -6.24 -2.94 9.42
N LYS A 16 -6.27 -4.17 9.93
CA LYS A 16 -5.21 -5.17 9.71
C LYS A 16 -5.18 -5.72 8.29
N ASP A 17 -6.34 -6.00 7.72
CA ASP A 17 -6.45 -6.78 6.48
C ASP A 17 -6.75 -5.92 5.25
N VAL A 18 -7.13 -4.66 5.44
CA VAL A 18 -7.46 -3.75 4.34
C VAL A 18 -6.62 -2.47 4.36
N LEU A 19 -6.62 -1.72 5.47
CA LEU A 19 -5.96 -0.41 5.51
C LEU A 19 -4.43 -0.51 5.51
N ILE A 20 -3.84 -1.36 6.36
CA ILE A 20 -2.38 -1.56 6.38
C ILE A 20 -1.89 -2.13 5.04
N PRO A 21 -2.50 -3.20 4.46
CA PRO A 21 -2.10 -3.70 3.15
C PRO A 21 -2.29 -2.70 2.01
N LYS A 22 -3.28 -1.78 2.11
CA LYS A 22 -3.47 -0.70 1.15
C LYS A 22 -2.34 0.34 1.24
N MET A 23 -2.00 0.78 2.45
CA MET A 23 -0.89 1.71 2.66
C MET A 23 0.44 1.08 2.20
N MET A 24 0.63 -0.20 2.49
CA MET A 24 1.77 -0.98 2.02
C MET A 24 1.81 -1.03 0.48
N ARG A 25 0.65 -1.20 -0.18
CA ARG A 25 0.55 -1.16 -1.65
C ARG A 25 1.01 0.17 -2.22
N GLU A 26 0.52 1.27 -1.68
CA GLU A 26 0.80 2.60 -2.21
C GLU A 26 2.29 2.93 -2.07
N LYS A 27 2.88 2.64 -0.90
CA LYS A 27 4.33 2.77 -0.72
C LYS A 27 5.14 1.83 -1.62
N ALA A 28 4.69 0.59 -1.81
CA ALA A 28 5.36 -0.33 -2.73
C ALA A 28 5.30 0.17 -4.18
N LYS A 29 4.21 0.81 -4.59
CA LYS A 29 4.11 1.47 -5.91
C LYS A 29 5.06 2.66 -6.02
N GLU A 30 5.21 3.46 -4.97
CA GLU A 30 6.19 4.55 -4.93
C GLU A 30 7.63 4.02 -5.05
N ARG A 31 7.95 2.91 -4.38
CA ARG A 31 9.27 2.26 -4.49
C ARG A 31 9.51 1.62 -5.85
N CYS A 32 8.47 1.05 -6.46
CA CYS A 32 8.50 0.45 -7.79
C CYS A 32 8.08 1.44 -8.90
N ALA A 33 8.22 2.76 -8.68
CA ALA A 33 7.73 3.79 -9.59
C ALA A 33 8.22 3.60 -11.03
N ASP A 34 9.50 3.25 -11.20
CA ASP A 34 10.10 2.99 -12.53
C ASP A 34 9.38 1.85 -13.28
N LYS A 35 8.97 0.80 -12.56
CA LYS A 35 8.24 -0.35 -13.14
C LYS A 35 6.80 0.03 -13.45
N VAL A 36 6.18 0.86 -12.60
CA VAL A 36 4.84 1.41 -12.83
C VAL A 36 4.85 2.31 -14.06
N GLU A 37 5.86 3.14 -14.22
CA GLU A 37 6.01 4.05 -15.37
C GLU A 37 6.24 3.26 -16.67
N ALA A 38 7.15 2.29 -16.68
CA ALA A 38 7.38 1.41 -17.82
C ALA A 38 6.11 0.65 -18.24
N PHE A 39 5.37 0.14 -17.25
CA PHE A 39 4.08 -0.49 -17.50
C PHE A 39 3.08 0.51 -18.10
N ASN A 40 2.91 1.68 -17.48
CA ASN A 40 2.01 2.73 -17.98
C ASN A 40 2.37 3.21 -19.39
N GLN A 41 3.66 3.30 -19.71
CA GLN A 41 4.11 3.65 -21.05
C GLN A 41 3.70 2.56 -22.05
N CYS A 42 3.94 1.28 -21.75
CA CYS A 42 3.48 0.18 -22.58
C CYS A 42 1.94 0.15 -22.72
N CYS A 43 1.20 0.48 -21.65
CA CYS A 43 -0.26 0.61 -21.69
C CYS A 43 -0.71 1.66 -22.70
N LYS A 44 -0.08 2.83 -22.66
CA LYS A 44 -0.39 3.96 -23.55
C LYS A 44 -0.07 3.64 -25.01
N GLU A 45 1.04 2.94 -25.26
CA GLU A 45 1.48 2.59 -26.61
C GLU A 45 0.63 1.46 -27.24
N THR A 46 0.26 0.45 -26.45
CA THR A 46 -0.41 -0.75 -26.99
C THR A 46 -1.94 -0.66 -26.93
N GLY A 47 -2.49 0.21 -26.08
CA GLY A 47 -3.93 0.38 -25.88
C GLY A 47 -4.64 -0.94 -25.62
N PHE A 48 -5.52 -1.35 -26.53
CA PHE A 48 -6.38 -2.54 -26.37
C PHE A 48 -5.62 -3.87 -26.25
N PHE A 49 -4.44 -4.00 -26.87
CA PHE A 49 -3.65 -5.25 -26.86
C PHE A 49 -2.65 -5.35 -25.69
N MET A 50 -2.74 -4.44 -24.72
CA MET A 50 -1.83 -4.33 -23.58
C MET A 50 -1.67 -5.64 -22.79
N VAL A 51 -2.74 -6.41 -22.57
CA VAL A 51 -2.67 -7.67 -21.80
C VAL A 51 -1.81 -8.75 -22.48
N PHE A 52 -1.57 -8.63 -23.79
CA PHE A 52 -0.73 -9.55 -24.54
C PHE A 52 0.68 -9.01 -24.74
N LYS A 53 0.83 -7.71 -25.03
CA LYS A 53 2.14 -7.11 -25.33
C LYS A 53 2.89 -6.69 -24.08
N CYS A 54 2.20 -6.14 -23.07
CA CYS A 54 2.81 -5.62 -21.85
C CYS A 54 2.94 -6.68 -20.73
N ARG A 55 2.98 -7.98 -21.09
CA ARG A 55 3.08 -9.06 -20.09
C ARG A 55 4.39 -9.02 -19.33
N LYS A 56 5.48 -8.64 -20.00
CA LYS A 56 6.82 -8.59 -19.41
C LYS A 56 6.89 -7.50 -18.34
N GLU A 57 6.43 -6.31 -18.69
CA GLU A 57 6.37 -5.12 -17.83
C GLU A 57 5.44 -5.39 -16.63
N ASN A 58 4.29 -6.02 -16.88
CA ASN A 58 3.37 -6.44 -15.82
C ASN A 58 3.99 -7.46 -14.86
N SER A 59 4.70 -8.46 -15.38
CA SER A 59 5.41 -9.45 -14.54
C SER A 59 6.49 -8.79 -13.69
N SER A 60 7.30 -7.91 -14.28
CA SER A 60 8.33 -7.17 -13.53
C SER A 60 7.74 -6.25 -12.46
N LEU A 61 6.62 -5.57 -12.75
CA LEU A 61 5.90 -4.78 -11.77
C LEU A 61 5.36 -5.66 -10.64
N LYS A 62 4.73 -6.79 -10.99
CA LYS A 62 4.19 -7.74 -10.02
C LYS A 62 5.28 -8.34 -9.13
N GLU A 63 6.42 -8.69 -9.69
CA GLU A 63 7.57 -9.21 -8.95
C GLU A 63 8.08 -8.18 -7.94
N CYS A 64 8.30 -6.93 -8.36
CA CYS A 64 8.72 -5.85 -7.48
C CYS A 64 7.74 -5.63 -6.31
N LEU A 65 6.44 -5.58 -6.60
CA LEU A 65 5.42 -5.46 -5.56
C LEU A 65 5.44 -6.69 -4.64
N THR A 66 5.49 -7.90 -5.19
CA THR A 66 5.43 -9.15 -4.42
C THR A 66 6.60 -9.26 -3.45
N GLN A 67 7.81 -8.83 -3.85
CA GLN A 67 8.97 -8.79 -2.96
C GLN A 67 8.72 -7.91 -1.73
N HIS A 68 8.17 -6.71 -1.92
CA HIS A 68 7.81 -5.82 -0.81
C HIS A 68 6.65 -6.35 0.03
N TYR A 69 5.71 -7.09 -0.57
CA TYR A 69 4.60 -7.73 0.15
C TYR A 69 5.04 -8.91 1.01
N GLN A 70 6.06 -9.65 0.56
CA GLN A 70 6.60 -10.80 1.29
C GLN A 70 7.57 -10.39 2.40
N ASP A 71 8.03 -9.14 2.39
CA ASP A 71 8.94 -8.62 3.40
C ASP A 71 8.18 -8.31 4.71
N PRO A 72 8.39 -9.10 5.78
CA PRO A 72 7.72 -8.88 7.06
C PRO A 72 8.15 -7.56 7.71
N THR A 73 9.38 -7.09 7.44
CA THR A 73 9.90 -5.85 8.01
C THR A 73 9.12 -4.65 7.48
N PHE A 74 8.82 -4.66 6.18
CA PHE A 74 8.02 -3.61 5.54
C PHE A 74 6.58 -3.57 6.07
N PHE A 75 6.00 -4.73 6.35
CA PHE A 75 4.68 -4.82 6.97
C PHE A 75 4.67 -4.22 8.38
N GLU A 76 5.68 -4.53 9.20
CA GLU A 76 5.81 -3.98 10.55
C GLU A 76 6.01 -2.47 10.55
N GLU A 77 6.87 -1.95 9.67
CA GLU A 77 7.05 -0.50 9.49
C GLU A 77 5.73 0.20 9.12
N CYS A 78 4.98 -0.39 8.18
CA CYS A 78 3.68 0.14 7.80
C CYS A 78 2.68 0.05 8.96
N LYS A 79 2.63 -1.05 9.70
CA LYS A 79 1.78 -1.21 10.88
C LYS A 79 2.08 -0.14 11.94
N GLN A 80 3.36 0.10 12.25
CA GLN A 80 3.76 1.12 13.21
C GLN A 80 3.37 2.52 12.77
N GLN A 81 3.55 2.86 11.50
CA GLN A 81 3.11 4.15 10.98
C GLN A 81 1.59 4.32 11.05
N TYR A 82 0.82 3.29 10.68
CA TYR A 82 -0.64 3.33 10.79
C TYR A 82 -1.10 3.58 12.23
N ILE A 83 -0.46 2.92 13.19
CA ILE A 83 -0.74 3.09 14.62
C ILE A 83 -0.43 4.53 15.06
N LYS A 84 0.70 5.10 14.64
CA LYS A 84 1.05 6.50 14.94
C LYS A 84 0.02 7.46 14.37
N GLU A 85 -0.37 7.31 13.10
CA GLU A 85 -1.42 8.14 12.48
C GLU A 85 -2.75 8.03 13.22
N LYS A 86 -3.12 6.82 13.69
CA LYS A 86 -4.33 6.60 14.48
C LYS A 86 -4.29 7.33 15.82
N LEU A 87 -3.17 7.25 16.55
CA LEU A 87 -2.99 7.96 17.81
C LEU A 87 -3.02 9.48 17.59
N GLU A 88 -2.42 9.97 16.52
CA GLU A 88 -2.47 11.39 16.15
C GLU A 88 -3.90 11.82 15.80
N PHE A 89 -4.65 10.99 15.08
CA PHE A 89 -6.07 11.24 14.81
C PHE A 89 -6.90 11.30 16.10
N GLU A 90 -6.66 10.41 17.05
CA GLU A 90 -7.33 10.42 18.36
C GLU A 90 -6.98 11.66 19.19
N ARG A 91 -5.74 12.15 19.09
CA ARG A 91 -5.28 13.36 19.81
C ARG A 91 -5.72 14.67 19.18
N THR A 92 -5.73 14.75 17.85
CA THR A 92 -5.94 16.02 17.11
C THR A 92 -7.29 16.11 16.42
N GLY A 93 -7.96 14.98 16.19
CA GLY A 93 -9.19 14.90 15.40
C GLY A 93 -9.02 15.12 13.89
N ILE A 94 -7.79 15.34 13.40
CA ILE A 94 -7.52 15.66 12.00
C ILE A 94 -7.19 14.37 11.23
N PRO A 95 -7.97 13.99 10.20
CA PRO A 95 -7.68 12.80 9.41
C PRO A 95 -6.43 13.00 8.54
N THR A 96 -5.50 12.03 8.59
CA THR A 96 -4.36 11.98 7.67
C THR A 96 -4.85 11.82 6.22
N LYS A 97 -4.13 12.44 5.27
CA LYS A 97 -4.47 12.48 3.82
C LYS A 97 -4.72 11.10 3.20
N ASN A 98 -4.22 10.03 3.82
CA ASN A 98 -4.39 8.65 3.35
C ASN A 98 -5.79 8.08 3.62
N ARG A 99 -6.59 8.68 4.52
CA ARG A 99 -7.95 8.21 4.86
C ARG A 99 -9.02 8.62 3.84
N THR A 100 -8.79 9.66 3.03
CA THR A 100 -9.77 10.21 2.09
C THR A 100 -9.92 9.40 0.81
N GLN A 101 -8.99 8.50 0.49
CA GLN A 101 -9.24 7.49 -0.54
C GLN A 101 -10.25 6.47 0.02
N LYS A 102 -11.55 6.81 -0.06
CA LYS A 102 -12.64 5.87 0.15
C LYS A 102 -12.26 4.56 -0.55
N LEU A 103 -12.37 3.43 0.15
CA LEU A 103 -12.35 2.14 -0.54
C LEU A 103 -13.36 2.26 -1.68
N PRO A 104 -13.00 1.96 -2.95
CA PRO A 104 -13.99 1.88 -3.99
C PRO A 104 -15.03 0.89 -3.49
N THR A 105 -16.25 1.37 -3.23
CA THR A 105 -17.39 0.51 -2.96
C THR A 105 -17.59 -0.26 -4.24
N SER A 106 -17.11 -1.51 -4.27
CA SER A 106 -17.45 -2.45 -5.33
C SER A 106 -18.98 -2.54 -5.35
N MET A 107 -19.60 -1.96 -6.37
CA MET A 107 -20.92 -2.36 -6.83
C MET A 107 -20.73 -3.28 -8.02
#